data_AF-A0A2X2BLY9-F1
#
_entry.id   AF-A0A2X2BLY9-F1
#
_cell.length_a   1.000
_cell.length_b   1.000
_cell.length_c   1.000
_cell.angle_alpha   90.00
_cell.angle_beta   90.00
_cell.angle_gamma   90.00
#
_symmetry.space_group_name_H-M   'P 1'
#
loop_
_entity.id
_entity.type
_entity.pdbx_description
1 polymer ?
#
loop_
_entity_poly.entity_id
_entity_poly.type
_entity_poly.pdbx_seq_one_letter_code
_entity_poly.pdbx_strand_id
1 'polypeptide(L)'
;MNNTWSLYGGALLTAKDYNAWSLGIGHDMGRFGTLSGDITQSYSKTYDNEKINGMSFKLNYAKTFDEYHSTITFAGYRFSEKTFRSFSQYIDERYNGINNNGYEKEMYTITGNKTFWADDAEKSTTLYLSYRHQNYWDKNTQEQYGVTVSRNFSIMGIEQINTNLSAFRTQYKGNTDDTLSLIFHYH
;
A
#
# COMPACT_ATOMS: atom_id res chain seq x y z
N MET A 1 13.58 25.12 -16.17
CA MET A 1 13.22 25.23 -14.74
C MET A 1 12.63 23.89 -14.34
N ASN A 2 13.33 23.08 -13.54
CA ASN A 2 12.79 21.82 -13.05
C ASN A 2 11.81 22.14 -11.92
N ASN A 3 10.51 21.95 -12.15
CA ASN A 3 9.52 22.09 -11.10
C ASN A 3 9.58 20.83 -10.24
N THR A 4 10.20 20.92 -9.08
CA THR A 4 10.29 19.83 -8.09
C THR A 4 8.98 19.64 -7.34
N TRP A 5 7.99 20.51 -7.53
CA TRP A 5 6.68 20.41 -6.90
C TRP A 5 5.63 19.89 -7.88
N SER A 6 4.78 19.02 -7.38
CA SER A 6 3.60 18.51 -8.06
C SER A 6 2.36 18.79 -7.21
N LEU A 7 1.26 19.13 -7.86
CA LEU A 7 -0.06 19.29 -7.26
C LEU A 7 -0.98 18.31 -7.97
N TYR A 8 -1.75 17.55 -7.20
CA TYR A 8 -2.73 16.62 -7.72
C TYR A 8 -4.01 16.71 -6.88
N GLY A 9 -5.12 16.29 -7.46
CA GLY A 9 -6.40 16.29 -6.78
C GLY A 9 -7.44 15.58 -7.62
N GLY A 10 -8.57 15.30 -7.00
CA GLY A 10 -9.67 14.62 -7.65
C GLY A 10 -10.95 14.77 -6.88
N ALA A 11 -12.07 14.47 -7.53
CA ALA A 11 -13.35 14.37 -6.87
C ALA A 11 -14.08 13.14 -7.38
N LEU A 12 -14.78 12.46 -6.48
CA LEU A 12 -15.69 11.38 -6.79
C LEU A 12 -17.09 11.85 -6.40
N LEU A 13 -17.95 12.02 -7.39
CA LEU A 13 -19.34 12.45 -7.19
C LEU A 13 -20.27 11.32 -7.64
N THR A 14 -21.15 10.87 -6.76
CA THR A 14 -22.12 9.81 -7.06
C THR A 14 -23.53 10.37 -6.94
N ALA A 15 -24.39 10.03 -7.90
CA ALA A 15 -25.79 10.49 -7.91
C ALA A 15 -26.61 10.05 -6.67
N LYS A 16 -26.14 9.04 -5.92
CA LYS A 16 -26.87 8.35 -4.85
C LYS A 16 -26.25 8.51 -3.46
N ASP A 17 -25.69 9.68 -3.15
CA ASP A 17 -25.33 10.07 -1.77
C ASP A 17 -23.90 9.77 -1.27
N TYR A 18 -22.92 9.58 -2.17
CA TYR A 18 -21.50 9.61 -1.81
C TYR A 18 -20.75 10.64 -2.65
N ASN A 19 -20.08 11.57 -1.97
CA ASN A 19 -19.19 12.55 -2.58
C ASN A 19 -17.87 12.61 -1.81
N ALA A 20 -16.76 12.62 -2.52
CA ALA A 20 -15.46 12.84 -1.92
C ALA A 20 -14.62 13.77 -2.79
N TRP A 21 -13.75 14.54 -2.17
CA TRP A 21 -12.76 15.34 -2.86
C TRP A 21 -11.41 15.18 -2.18
N SER A 22 -10.35 15.22 -2.97
CA SER A 22 -8.98 15.09 -2.51
C SER A 22 -8.09 16.14 -3.13
N LEU A 23 -7.11 16.58 -2.35
CA LEU A 23 -6.07 17.50 -2.78
C LEU A 23 -4.75 17.04 -2.16
N GLY A 24 -3.70 16.98 -2.96
CA GLY A 24 -2.39 16.54 -2.53
C GLY A 24 -1.26 17.26 -3.25
N ILE A 25 -0.13 17.33 -2.55
CA ILE A 25 1.11 17.93 -3.04
C ILE A 25 2.23 16.89 -2.95
N GLY A 26 3.17 16.98 -3.88
CA GLY A 26 4.40 16.19 -3.89
C GLY A 26 5.60 17.08 -4.13
N HIS A 27 6.72 16.77 -3.48
CA HIS A 27 8.00 17.43 -3.63
C HIS A 27 9.06 16.38 -3.94
N ASP A 28 9.71 16.50 -5.10
CA ASP A 28 10.90 15.74 -5.47
C ASP A 28 12.15 16.44 -4.94
N MET A 29 12.76 15.87 -3.91
CA MET A 29 13.95 16.41 -3.24
C MET A 29 15.25 15.83 -3.84
N GLY A 30 15.16 15.21 -5.03
CA GLY A 30 16.27 14.58 -5.73
C GLY A 30 16.92 13.47 -4.90
N ARG A 31 18.18 13.65 -4.49
CA ARG A 31 18.96 12.66 -3.72
C ARG A 31 18.31 12.23 -2.39
N PHE A 32 17.41 13.06 -1.86
CA PHE A 32 16.71 12.78 -0.60
C PHE A 32 15.40 12.03 -0.81
N GLY A 33 14.99 11.75 -2.05
CA GLY A 33 13.75 11.07 -2.40
C GLY A 33 12.59 12.05 -2.64
N THR A 34 11.38 11.50 -2.71
CA THR A 34 10.15 12.25 -2.97
C THR A 34 9.23 12.14 -1.76
N LEU A 35 8.71 13.29 -1.30
CA LEU A 35 7.71 13.37 -0.25
C LEU A 35 6.37 13.80 -0.86
N SER A 36 5.27 13.21 -0.43
CA SER A 36 3.93 13.65 -0.82
C SER A 36 2.98 13.60 0.36
N GLY A 37 1.98 14.47 0.33
CA GLY A 37 0.89 14.47 1.29
C GLY A 37 -0.42 14.82 0.62
N ASP A 38 -1.48 14.14 1.02
CA ASP A 38 -2.83 14.38 0.54
C ASP A 38 -3.86 14.38 1.66
N ILE A 39 -4.93 15.15 1.43
CA ILE A 39 -6.10 15.24 2.28
C ILE A 39 -7.29 14.85 1.42
N THR A 40 -8.11 13.94 1.93
CA THR A 40 -9.36 13.52 1.31
C THR A 40 -10.51 13.75 2.28
N GLN A 41 -11.51 14.51 1.85
CA GLN A 41 -12.77 14.67 2.56
C GLN A 41 -13.84 13.79 1.90
N SER A 42 -14.58 13.05 2.71
CA SER A 42 -15.75 12.28 2.30
C SER A 42 -17.03 12.87 2.92
N TYR A 43 -18.11 12.80 2.15
CA TYR A 43 -19.49 13.05 2.55
C TYR A 43 -20.34 11.89 2.05
N SER A 44 -20.97 11.20 2.98
CA SER A 44 -21.79 10.01 2.70
C SER A 44 -23.06 10.03 3.52
N LYS A 45 -23.99 9.13 3.20
CA LYS A 45 -25.13 8.82 4.07
C LYS A 45 -25.03 7.38 4.57
N THR A 46 -25.38 7.18 5.83
CA THR A 46 -25.53 5.83 6.40
C THR A 46 -26.75 5.12 5.81
N TYR A 47 -26.86 3.83 6.12
CA TYR A 47 -28.07 3.04 5.83
C TYR A 47 -29.35 3.70 6.39
N ASP A 48 -29.27 4.35 7.55
CA ASP A 48 -30.37 5.06 8.21
C ASP A 48 -30.59 6.50 7.69
N ASN A 49 -30.00 6.84 6.53
CA ASN A 49 -30.03 8.18 5.91
C ASN A 49 -29.39 9.31 6.72
N GLU A 50 -28.58 9.01 7.74
CA GLU A 50 -27.82 10.03 8.46
C GLU A 50 -26.63 10.51 7.63
N LYS A 51 -26.42 11.82 7.57
CA LYS A 51 -25.27 12.40 6.86
C LYS A 51 -24.02 12.24 7.71
N ILE A 52 -23.01 11.61 7.16
CA ILE A 52 -21.69 11.46 7.77
C ILE A 52 -20.64 12.12 6.89
N ASN A 53 -19.76 12.88 7.53
CA ASN A 53 -18.59 13.47 6.91
C ASN A 53 -17.34 13.11 7.69
N GLY A 54 -16.23 12.90 6.98
CA GLY A 54 -14.95 12.67 7.64
C GLY A 54 -13.78 12.90 6.71
N MET A 55 -12.62 13.10 7.33
CA MET A 55 -11.36 13.38 6.67
C MET A 55 -10.38 12.21 6.78
N SER A 56 -9.54 12.08 5.76
CA SER A 56 -8.37 11.22 5.76
C SER A 56 -7.16 12.03 5.33
N PHE A 57 -6.05 11.83 6.03
CA PHE A 57 -4.76 12.45 5.77
C PHE A 57 -3.77 11.35 5.45
N LYS A 58 -2.98 11.52 4.40
CA LYS A 58 -1.97 10.56 3.99
C LYS A 58 -0.66 11.26 3.70
N LEU A 59 0.43 10.67 4.17
CA LEU A 59 1.81 11.11 3.94
C LEU A 59 2.59 9.94 3.37
N ASN A 60 3.32 10.18 2.29
CA ASN A 60 4.14 9.16 1.65
C ASN A 60 5.54 9.67 1.37
N TYR A 61 6.52 8.81 1.59
CA TYR A 61 7.91 9.04 1.30
C TYR A 61 8.45 7.89 0.46
N ALA A 62 9.16 8.19 -0.62
CA ALA A 62 9.78 7.21 -1.50
C ALA A 62 11.22 7.62 -1.79
N LYS A 63 12.15 6.65 -1.79
CA LYS A 63 13.56 6.93 -2.14
C LYS A 63 14.21 5.80 -2.92
N THR A 64 14.66 6.14 -4.11
CA THR A 64 15.48 5.27 -4.94
C THR A 64 16.97 5.52 -4.64
N PHE A 65 17.74 4.45 -4.42
CA PHE A 65 19.20 4.53 -4.31
C PHE A 65 19.81 3.80 -5.52
N ASP A 66 20.09 4.56 -6.57
CA ASP A 66 20.63 4.01 -7.82
C ASP A 66 22.04 3.39 -7.62
N GLU A 67 22.84 3.93 -6.69
CA GLU A 67 24.24 3.53 -6.45
C GLU A 67 24.40 2.16 -5.77
N TYR A 68 23.33 1.59 -5.19
CA TYR A 68 23.40 0.33 -4.44
C TYR A 68 22.48 -0.77 -4.98
N HIS A 69 21.88 -0.58 -6.16
CA HIS A 69 20.83 -1.46 -6.72
C HIS A 69 19.77 -1.83 -5.66
N SER A 70 19.50 -0.88 -4.76
CA SER A 70 18.64 -1.03 -3.58
C SER A 70 17.67 0.11 -3.54
N THR A 71 16.41 -0.17 -3.25
CA THR A 71 15.36 0.83 -3.26
C THR A 71 14.57 0.73 -1.97
N ILE A 72 14.60 1.79 -1.15
CA ILE A 72 13.57 1.96 -0.12
C ILE A 72 12.36 2.55 -0.84
N THR A 73 11.54 1.65 -1.37
CA THR A 73 10.52 2.01 -2.35
C THR A 73 9.49 2.96 -1.79
N PHE A 74 9.00 2.71 -0.57
CA PHE A 74 7.87 3.47 -0.06
C PHE A 74 7.64 3.28 1.45
N ALA A 75 7.53 4.40 2.17
CA ALA A 75 6.96 4.47 3.51
C ALA A 75 5.73 5.38 3.47
N GLY A 76 4.59 4.87 3.91
CA GLY A 76 3.31 5.56 3.91
C GLY A 76 2.68 5.55 5.30
N TYR A 77 2.09 6.68 5.67
CA TYR A 77 1.24 6.80 6.84
C TYR A 77 -0.09 7.41 6.44
N ARG A 78 -1.18 6.83 6.92
CA ARG A 78 -2.53 7.36 6.75
C ARG A 78 -3.26 7.39 8.07
N PHE A 79 -3.90 8.51 8.35
CA PHE A 79 -4.85 8.67 9.45
C PHE A 79 -6.22 8.99 8.86
N SER A 80 -7.26 8.38 9.39
CA SER A 80 -8.64 8.63 8.98
C SER A 80 -9.52 8.82 10.21
N GLU A 81 -10.38 9.83 10.17
CA GLU A 81 -11.39 10.05 11.20
C GLU A 81 -12.38 8.88 11.25
N LYS A 82 -12.96 8.63 12.43
CA LYS A 82 -13.94 7.53 12.59
C LYS A 82 -15.15 7.66 11.65
N THR A 83 -15.48 8.87 11.25
CA THR A 83 -16.57 9.21 10.34
C THR A 83 -16.15 9.19 8.88
N PHE A 84 -14.86 9.06 8.56
CA PHE A 84 -14.41 8.93 7.17
C PHE A 84 -14.91 7.60 6.58
N ARG A 85 -15.36 7.65 5.33
CA ARG A 85 -15.71 6.46 4.55
C ARG A 85 -15.02 6.54 3.20
N SER A 86 -14.29 5.48 2.86
CA SER A 86 -13.92 5.23 1.47
C SER A 86 -15.17 4.83 0.67
N PHE A 87 -15.10 5.00 -0.65
CA PHE A 87 -16.20 4.58 -1.52
C PHE A 87 -16.51 3.08 -1.37
N SER A 88 -15.49 2.23 -1.26
CA SER A 88 -15.67 0.79 -1.03
C SER A 88 -16.39 0.50 0.29
N GLN A 89 -16.06 1.20 1.38
CA GLN A 89 -16.78 1.07 2.65
C GLN A 89 -18.23 1.53 2.53
N TYR A 90 -18.49 2.66 1.85
CA TYR A 90 -19.85 3.13 1.61
C TYR A 90 -20.70 2.12 0.82
N ILE A 91 -20.16 1.55 -0.25
CA ILE A 91 -20.85 0.51 -1.04
C ILE A 91 -21.10 -0.73 -0.18
N ASP A 92 -20.10 -1.18 0.58
CA ASP A 92 -20.25 -2.33 1.47
C ASP A 92 -21.34 -2.09 2.53
N GLU A 93 -21.34 -0.94 3.19
CA GLU A 93 -22.39 -0.55 4.15
C GLU A 93 -23.78 -0.49 3.51
N ARG A 94 -23.87 0.01 2.28
CA ARG A 94 -25.15 0.23 1.59
C ARG A 94 -25.80 -1.06 1.10
N TYR A 95 -25.00 -2.03 0.66
CA TYR A 95 -25.48 -3.26 0.01
C TYR A 95 -25.33 -4.52 0.87
N ASN A 96 -24.32 -4.59 1.74
CA ASN A 96 -24.05 -5.75 2.59
C ASN A 96 -24.36 -5.48 4.08
N GLY A 97 -24.88 -4.30 4.42
CA GLY A 97 -25.10 -3.84 5.79
C GLY A 97 -23.80 -3.42 6.48
N ILE A 98 -23.83 -3.14 7.80
CA ILE A 98 -22.60 -2.85 8.58
C ILE A 98 -21.79 -4.15 8.68
N ASN A 99 -21.05 -4.45 7.62
CA ASN A 99 -20.25 -5.65 7.52
C ASN A 99 -18.84 -5.39 8.08
N ASN A 100 -18.13 -6.48 8.36
CA ASN A 100 -17.03 -6.50 9.31
C ASN A 100 -15.70 -5.87 8.81
N ASN A 101 -15.73 -4.87 7.92
CA ASN A 101 -14.55 -4.20 7.36
C ASN A 101 -13.90 -3.16 8.29
N GLY A 102 -14.66 -2.58 9.22
CA GLY A 102 -14.12 -1.70 10.28
C GLY A 102 -13.73 -0.31 9.76
N TYR A 103 -13.70 0.64 10.69
CA TYR A 103 -13.34 2.03 10.40
C TYR A 103 -11.87 2.22 10.67
N GLU A 104 -11.10 2.30 9.58
CA GLU A 104 -9.66 2.49 9.62
C GLU A 104 -9.33 3.78 10.40
N LYS A 105 -8.41 3.66 11.36
CA LYS A 105 -7.93 4.79 12.16
C LYS A 105 -6.57 5.23 11.67
N GLU A 106 -5.61 4.30 11.71
CA GLU A 106 -4.22 4.55 11.37
C GLU A 106 -3.71 3.38 10.53
N MET A 107 -2.95 3.68 9.49
CA MET A 107 -2.30 2.70 8.65
C MET A 107 -0.87 3.13 8.39
N TYR A 108 0.07 2.24 8.68
CA TYR A 108 1.48 2.39 8.37
C TYR A 108 1.85 1.32 7.36
N THR A 109 2.56 1.69 6.30
CA THR A 109 3.06 0.75 5.30
C THR A 109 4.50 1.07 5.01
N ILE A 110 5.35 0.04 5.05
CA ILE A 110 6.76 0.13 4.71
C ILE A 110 7.04 -0.97 3.70
N THR A 111 7.62 -0.59 2.56
CA THR A 111 8.06 -1.54 1.55
C THR A 111 9.45 -1.15 1.05
N GLY A 112 10.25 -2.16 0.76
CA GLY A 112 11.59 -1.99 0.26
C GLY A 112 12.01 -3.21 -0.54
N ASN A 113 12.89 -2.99 -1.50
CA ASN A 113 13.50 -4.08 -2.23
C ASN A 113 14.99 -3.83 -2.46
N LYS A 114 15.75 -4.91 -2.59
CA LYS A 114 17.17 -4.86 -2.88
C LYS A 114 17.51 -5.97 -3.85
N THR A 115 18.20 -5.60 -4.92
CA THR A 115 18.76 -6.56 -5.87
C THR A 115 20.24 -6.73 -5.57
N PHE A 116 20.62 -7.97 -5.27
CA PHE A 116 22.00 -8.39 -5.09
C PHE A 116 22.54 -8.91 -6.42
N TRP A 117 23.82 -8.62 -6.72
CA TRP A 117 24.49 -9.01 -7.96
C TRP A 117 23.70 -8.58 -9.21
N ALA A 118 23.20 -7.34 -9.21
CA ALA A 118 22.39 -6.80 -10.30
C ALA A 118 23.13 -6.82 -11.65
N ASP A 119 24.45 -6.71 -11.64
CA ASP A 119 25.29 -6.73 -12.84
C ASP A 119 25.44 -8.14 -13.46
N ASP A 120 25.10 -9.20 -12.72
CA ASP A 120 25.21 -10.58 -13.16
C ASP A 120 23.82 -11.23 -13.18
N ALA A 121 23.22 -11.32 -14.37
CA ALA A 121 21.86 -11.81 -14.56
C ALA A 121 21.64 -13.24 -14.01
N GLU A 122 22.69 -14.08 -13.96
CA GLU A 122 22.60 -15.46 -13.45
C GLU A 122 22.70 -15.55 -11.91
N LYS A 123 23.16 -14.48 -11.27
CA LYS A 123 23.27 -14.38 -9.81
C LYS A 123 22.29 -13.39 -9.22
N SER A 124 21.64 -12.59 -10.07
CA SER A 124 20.69 -11.57 -9.67
C SER A 124 19.61 -12.13 -8.77
N THR A 125 19.59 -11.63 -7.54
CA THR A 125 18.65 -12.04 -6.51
C THR A 125 18.01 -10.80 -5.93
N THR A 126 16.70 -10.67 -6.08
CA THR A 126 15.92 -9.55 -5.54
C THR A 126 15.19 -9.99 -4.29
N LEU A 127 15.48 -9.32 -3.19
CA LEU A 127 14.74 -9.43 -1.93
C LEU A 127 13.72 -8.31 -1.86
N TYR A 128 12.46 -8.64 -1.67
CA TYR A 128 11.34 -7.72 -1.44
C TYR A 128 10.80 -7.91 -0.04
N LEU A 129 10.62 -6.81 0.68
CA LEU A 129 10.10 -6.76 2.04
C LEU A 129 8.89 -5.82 2.07
N SER A 130 7.85 -6.25 2.76
CA SER A 130 6.65 -5.46 3.01
C SER A 130 6.20 -5.61 4.45
N TYR A 131 5.78 -4.50 5.04
CA TYR A 131 5.19 -4.45 6.37
C TYR A 131 4.01 -3.48 6.32
N ARG A 132 2.88 -3.90 6.88
CA ARG A 132 1.67 -3.09 6.99
C ARG A 132 1.06 -3.29 8.36
N HIS A 133 0.87 -2.20 9.07
CA HIS A 133 0.18 -2.15 10.35
C HIS A 133 -1.07 -1.29 10.21
N GLN A 134 -2.20 -1.77 10.70
CA GLN A 134 -3.48 -1.12 10.54
C GLN A 134 -4.30 -1.18 11.83
N ASN A 135 -4.63 -0.01 12.37
CA ASN A 135 -5.52 0.16 13.49
C ASN A 135 -6.91 0.58 13.02
N TYR A 136 -7.92 0.21 13.80
CA TYR A 136 -9.31 0.54 13.55
C TYR A 136 -9.92 1.22 14.78
N TRP A 137 -10.95 2.02 14.58
CA TRP A 137 -11.71 2.66 15.65
C TRP A 137 -12.63 1.70 16.39
N ASP A 138 -13.05 0.63 15.73
CA ASP A 138 -14.09 -0.30 16.17
C ASP A 138 -13.62 -1.76 16.18
N LYS A 139 -12.33 -2.03 15.87
CA LYS A 139 -11.76 -3.37 15.75
C LYS A 139 -10.32 -3.46 16.24
N ASN A 140 -9.90 -4.71 16.43
CA ASN A 140 -8.52 -5.03 16.73
C ASN A 140 -7.59 -4.66 15.56
N THR A 141 -6.37 -4.30 15.93
CA THR A 141 -5.26 -4.10 15.02
C THR A 141 -5.03 -5.30 14.10
N GLN A 142 -4.64 -5.01 12.87
CA GLN A 142 -4.22 -5.98 11.88
C GLN A 142 -2.78 -5.68 11.47
N GLU A 143 -1.94 -6.71 11.50
CA GLU A 143 -0.55 -6.61 11.07
C GLU A 143 -0.26 -7.60 9.96
N GLN A 144 0.52 -7.18 8.99
CA GLN A 144 0.93 -8.00 7.87
C GLN A 144 2.38 -7.75 7.55
N TYR A 145 3.13 -8.82 7.39
CA TYR A 145 4.49 -8.73 6.90
C TYR A 145 4.75 -9.82 5.87
N GLY A 146 5.56 -9.47 4.89
CA GLY A 146 5.83 -10.28 3.74
C GLY A 146 7.27 -10.16 3.30
N VAL A 147 7.85 -11.31 2.99
CA VAL A 147 9.18 -11.42 2.38
C VAL A 147 9.02 -12.17 1.07
N THR A 148 9.63 -11.67 0.00
CA THR A 148 9.70 -12.37 -1.27
C THR A 148 11.13 -12.34 -1.78
N VAL A 149 11.64 -13.50 -2.17
CA VAL A 149 12.95 -13.67 -2.79
C VAL A 149 12.71 -14.11 -4.23
N SER A 150 13.13 -13.28 -5.16
CA SER A 150 13.16 -13.56 -6.61
C SER A 150 14.59 -13.85 -7.01
N ARG A 151 14.84 -14.95 -7.72
CA ARG A 151 16.15 -15.24 -8.29
C ARG A 151 16.03 -15.76 -9.70
N ASN A 152 16.91 -15.27 -10.57
CA ASN A 152 17.15 -15.84 -11.88
C ASN A 152 18.35 -16.79 -11.79
N PHE A 153 18.24 -17.99 -12.37
CA PHE A 153 19.37 -18.90 -12.52
C PHE A 153 19.26 -19.70 -13.82
N SER A 154 20.42 -20.13 -14.32
CA SER A 154 20.54 -21.05 -15.44
C SER A 154 20.99 -22.41 -14.91
N ILE A 155 20.34 -23.51 -15.32
CA ILE A 155 20.75 -24.86 -14.92
C ILE A 155 20.67 -25.82 -16.11
N MET A 156 21.71 -26.62 -16.31
CA MET A 156 21.78 -27.69 -17.34
C MET A 156 21.41 -27.23 -18.77
N GLY A 157 21.86 -26.05 -19.18
CA GLY A 157 21.60 -25.51 -20.53
C GLY A 157 20.21 -24.90 -20.72
N ILE A 158 19.39 -24.85 -19.67
CA ILE A 158 18.16 -24.06 -19.61
C ILE A 158 18.52 -22.73 -18.95
N GLU A 159 18.47 -21.66 -19.74
CA GLU A 159 18.71 -20.30 -19.28
C GLU A 159 17.41 -19.68 -18.74
N GLN A 160 17.53 -18.64 -17.90
CA GLN A 160 16.41 -17.79 -17.48
C GLN A 160 15.30 -18.45 -16.65
N ILE A 161 15.63 -19.40 -15.76
CA ILE A 161 14.64 -19.90 -14.79
C ILE A 161 14.43 -18.81 -13.73
N ASN A 162 13.23 -18.21 -13.73
CA ASN A 162 12.83 -17.27 -12.69
C ASN A 162 12.11 -18.03 -11.58
N THR A 163 12.63 -17.95 -10.35
CA THR A 163 12.01 -18.54 -9.16
C THR A 163 11.69 -17.46 -8.14
N ASN A 164 10.43 -17.43 -7.72
CA ASN A 164 9.91 -16.55 -6.68
C ASN A 164 9.47 -17.38 -5.48
N LEU A 165 10.10 -17.14 -4.34
CA LEU A 165 9.70 -17.69 -3.05
C LEU A 165 9.13 -16.56 -2.20
N SER A 166 7.88 -16.68 -1.79
CA SER A 166 7.20 -15.68 -0.97
C SER A 166 6.70 -16.29 0.32
N ALA A 167 6.90 -15.59 1.43
CA ALA A 167 6.35 -15.91 2.74
C ALA A 167 5.61 -14.68 3.28
N PHE A 168 4.36 -14.87 3.70
CA PHE A 168 3.53 -13.82 4.27
C PHE A 168 2.91 -14.31 5.58
N ARG A 169 2.88 -13.43 6.58
CA ARG A 169 2.09 -13.62 7.79
C ARG A 169 1.09 -12.48 7.93
N THR A 170 -0.16 -12.83 8.19
CA THR A 170 -1.21 -11.89 8.61
C THR A 170 -1.63 -12.20 10.03
N GLN A 171 -1.68 -11.20 10.89
CA GLN A 171 -2.23 -11.30 12.24
C GLN A 171 -3.52 -10.48 12.31
N TYR A 172 -4.61 -11.12 12.68
CA TYR A 172 -5.93 -10.50 12.80
C TYR A 172 -6.74 -11.16 13.91
N LYS A 173 -7.29 -10.36 14.83
CA LYS A 173 -8.07 -10.84 15.99
C LYS A 173 -7.37 -11.91 16.84
N GLY A 174 -6.04 -11.85 16.94
CA GLY A 174 -5.24 -12.85 17.68
C GLY A 174 -5.01 -14.16 16.93
N ASN A 175 -5.59 -14.34 15.74
CA ASN A 175 -5.25 -15.43 14.83
C ASN A 175 -4.09 -15.00 13.94
N THR A 176 -3.24 -15.96 13.61
CA THR A 176 -2.11 -15.80 12.71
C THR A 176 -2.29 -16.72 11.52
N ASP A 177 -2.31 -16.14 10.33
CA ASP A 177 -2.36 -16.88 9.07
C ASP A 177 -1.01 -16.79 8.37
N ASP A 178 -0.39 -17.95 8.16
CA ASP A 178 0.90 -18.09 7.47
C ASP A 178 0.70 -18.65 6.07
N THR A 179 1.32 -18.01 5.08
CA THR A 179 1.27 -18.47 3.69
C THR A 179 2.68 -18.52 3.12
N LEU A 180 3.03 -19.67 2.56
CA LEU A 180 4.25 -19.87 1.78
C LEU A 180 3.84 -20.16 0.33
N SER A 181 4.46 -19.47 -0.61
CA SER A 181 4.24 -19.66 -2.05
C SER A 181 5.58 -19.80 -2.76
N LEU A 182 5.67 -20.76 -3.66
CA LEU A 182 6.79 -20.96 -4.56
C LEU A 182 6.25 -20.99 -5.99
N ILE A 183 6.77 -20.09 -6.82
CA ILE A 183 6.40 -19.97 -8.22
C ILE A 183 7.68 -20.03 -9.04
N PHE A 184 7.73 -20.88 -10.06
CA PHE A 184 8.85 -20.96 -11.00
C PHE A 184 8.33 -20.93 -12.44
N HIS A 185 9.03 -20.18 -13.29
CA HIS A 185 8.71 -20.04 -14.72
C HIS A 185 9.97 -20.34 -15.53
N TYR A 186 9.81 -21.02 -16.67
CA TYR A 186 10.85 -21.28 -17.66
C TYR A 186 10.35 -20.84 -19.05
N HIS A 187 11.25 -20.39 -19.91
CA HIS A 187 10.98 -20.09 -21.32
C HIS A 187 11.98 -20.83 -22.21
#